data_AF-A0A8R2JS40-F1
#
_entry.id   AF-A0A8R2JS40-F1
#
_cell.length_a   1.000
_cell.length_b   1.000
_cell.length_c   1.000
_cell.angle_alpha   90.00
_cell.angle_beta   90.00
_cell.angle_gamma   90.00
#
_symmetry.space_group_name_H-M   'P 1'
#
loop_
_entity.id
_entity.type
_entity.pdbx_description
1 polymer ?
#
loop_
_entity_poly.entity_id
_entity_poly.type
_entity_poly.pdbx_seq_one_letter_code
_entity_poly.pdbx_strand_id
1 'polypeptide(L)'
;MNSDQKEKSKYPKSTWFVVVNEFCERFTYFGFKTVLILYLTRILQFNGDESTIIYHSFIFLACFMAVPCAILGDSYWGKFKALTCLSFVYVLGCVVLTSASIADMFSLDVQKILAFLGLFLIFVGTGGVKPCIFAFGGDQFQLPQQEKHIQHFATMFTLAIYTGSLISTCLMPELRHSIHCFGRDTCFPLAFGVLTFMMLTALVILLSGKNMYVKKKPENNILTRTFGCIFYALRTKITSAAPCKTHWLALFGIIVLVLFDKVLYPMFAAIGIRKPLQILTFCGVLAVIAFVFAALLQFKIVGNTTEIPSGQGRIYIYNGFDCHVFVKSKSLHIQHQIGPLDMFNVSHSVVSQNVSGDVAVVGITIGFESKCSFVSDNYEFNTTLTIIEGKEISYHLTRLNPNMIALNRVGIHDSLVKEKFGNPN
;
A
#
# COMPACT_ATOMS: atom_id res chain seq x y z
N MET A 1 -30.35 -24.00 39.53
CA MET A 1 -30.50 -23.99 38.05
C MET A 1 -29.97 -25.32 37.53
N ASN A 2 -30.84 -26.19 37.03
CA ASN A 2 -30.53 -27.60 36.73
C ASN A 2 -29.39 -27.77 35.72
N SER A 3 -28.51 -28.73 36.02
CA SER A 3 -27.43 -29.24 35.17
C SER A 3 -27.91 -29.78 33.82
N ASP A 4 -29.18 -30.14 33.68
CA ASP A 4 -29.75 -30.72 32.46
C ASP A 4 -30.00 -29.71 31.33
N GLN A 5 -30.00 -28.39 31.61
CA GLN A 5 -30.13 -27.37 30.56
C GLN A 5 -28.79 -27.02 29.88
N LYS A 6 -27.66 -27.53 30.38
CA LYS A 6 -26.32 -27.26 29.83
C LYS A 6 -26.07 -27.97 28.49
N GLU A 7 -26.92 -28.93 28.11
CA GLU A 7 -26.60 -29.91 27.06
C GLU A 7 -27.35 -29.74 25.71
N LYS A 8 -28.27 -28.77 25.56
CA LYS A 8 -29.01 -28.57 24.28
C LYS A 8 -29.14 -27.12 23.82
N SER A 9 -28.08 -26.33 23.94
CA SER A 9 -28.07 -25.01 23.32
C SER A 9 -27.74 -25.12 21.82
N LYS A 10 -28.75 -24.99 20.96
CA LYS A 10 -28.61 -25.11 19.49
C LYS A 10 -27.73 -24.00 18.92
N TYR A 11 -26.84 -24.35 17.98
CA TYR A 11 -26.00 -23.37 17.29
C TYR A 11 -26.88 -22.32 16.55
N PRO A 12 -26.66 -21.01 16.76
CA PRO A 12 -27.45 -19.97 16.13
C PRO A 12 -27.25 -20.01 14.61
N LYS A 13 -28.32 -20.23 13.84
CA LYS A 13 -28.24 -20.25 12.37
C LYS A 13 -27.86 -18.89 11.77
N SER A 14 -28.04 -17.80 12.52
CA SER A 14 -27.75 -16.43 12.09
C SER A 14 -26.26 -16.19 11.84
N THR A 15 -25.37 -16.93 12.50
CA THR A 15 -23.91 -16.75 12.39
C THR A 15 -23.38 -17.16 11.02
N TRP A 16 -24.06 -18.06 10.30
CA TRP A 16 -23.69 -18.45 8.94
C TRP A 16 -23.70 -17.26 7.99
N PHE A 17 -24.74 -16.42 8.05
CA PHE A 17 -24.81 -15.19 7.27
C PHE A 17 -23.65 -14.23 7.57
N VAL A 18 -23.21 -14.17 8.84
CA VAL A 18 -22.07 -13.33 9.26
C VAL A 18 -20.75 -13.87 8.68
N VAL A 19 -20.54 -15.19 8.73
CA VAL A 19 -19.33 -15.83 8.19
C VAL A 19 -19.24 -15.66 6.67
N VAL A 20 -20.35 -15.86 5.94
CA VAL A 20 -20.35 -15.69 4.47
C VAL A 20 -20.18 -14.21 4.09
N ASN A 21 -20.80 -13.28 4.83
CA ASN A 21 -20.55 -11.85 4.63
C ASN A 21 -19.06 -11.50 4.82
N GLU A 22 -18.42 -12.03 5.86
CA GLU A 22 -16.99 -11.81 6.10
C GLU A 22 -16.14 -12.34 4.94
N PHE A 23 -16.44 -13.53 4.42
CA PHE A 23 -15.77 -14.07 3.25
C PHE A 23 -15.84 -13.11 2.05
N CYS A 24 -17.04 -12.61 1.72
CA CYS A 24 -17.25 -11.68 0.60
C CYS A 24 -16.55 -10.32 0.83
N GLU A 25 -16.57 -9.78 2.05
CA GLU A 25 -15.85 -8.54 2.38
C GLU A 25 -14.35 -8.71 2.22
N ARG A 26 -13.79 -9.82 2.72
CA ARG A 26 -12.34 -10.08 2.65
C ARG A 26 -11.87 -10.34 1.24
N PHE A 27 -12.67 -11.06 0.46
CA PHE A 27 -12.45 -11.18 -0.98
C PHE A 27 -12.36 -9.79 -1.64
N THR A 28 -13.32 -8.91 -1.34
CA THR A 28 -13.37 -7.56 -1.90
C THR A 28 -12.14 -6.74 -1.49
N TYR A 29 -11.80 -6.73 -0.19
CA TYR A 29 -10.69 -5.93 0.34
C TYR A 29 -9.32 -6.35 -0.19
N PHE A 30 -9.02 -7.65 -0.16
CA PHE A 30 -7.73 -8.16 -0.63
C PHE A 30 -7.62 -8.10 -2.16
N GLY A 31 -8.68 -8.45 -2.87
CA GLY A 31 -8.74 -8.30 -4.32
C GLY A 31 -8.52 -6.86 -4.77
N PHE A 32 -9.20 -5.91 -4.12
CA PHE A 32 -8.97 -4.49 -4.34
C PHE A 32 -7.51 -4.08 -4.12
N LYS A 33 -6.88 -4.52 -3.02
CA LYS A 33 -5.48 -4.18 -2.72
C LYS A 33 -4.50 -4.65 -3.80
N THR A 34 -4.71 -5.84 -4.37
CA THR A 34 -3.82 -6.37 -5.41
C THR A 34 -3.87 -5.57 -6.71
N VAL A 35 -5.03 -4.99 -7.04
CA VAL A 35 -5.25 -4.30 -8.31
C VAL A 35 -5.03 -2.79 -8.18
N LEU A 36 -5.21 -2.21 -6.99
CA LEU A 36 -5.21 -0.76 -6.77
C LEU A 36 -3.92 -0.06 -7.24
N ILE A 37 -2.74 -0.54 -6.85
CA ILE A 37 -1.48 0.12 -7.23
C ILE A 37 -1.24 0.10 -8.74
N LEU A 38 -1.68 -0.97 -9.41
CA LEU A 38 -1.61 -1.11 -10.86
C LEU A 38 -2.62 -0.19 -11.55
N TYR A 39 -3.76 0.06 -10.94
CA TYR A 39 -4.75 1.01 -11.45
C TYR A 39 -4.24 2.46 -11.35
N LEU A 40 -3.65 2.83 -10.22
CA LEU A 40 -3.05 4.15 -9.99
C LEU A 40 -1.94 4.46 -11.01
N THR A 41 -1.08 3.50 -11.28
CA THR A 41 0.05 3.67 -12.22
C THR A 41 -0.37 3.57 -13.68
N ARG A 42 -1.16 2.55 -14.07
CA ARG A 42 -1.45 2.26 -15.48
C ARG A 42 -2.63 3.03 -16.07
N ILE A 43 -3.65 3.36 -15.27
CA ILE A 43 -4.85 4.06 -15.77
C ILE A 43 -4.83 5.52 -15.35
N LEU A 44 -4.60 5.80 -14.07
CA LEU A 44 -4.61 7.17 -13.55
C LEU A 44 -3.30 7.93 -13.81
N GLN A 45 -2.28 7.27 -14.37
CA GLN A 45 -1.00 7.86 -14.78
C GLN A 45 -0.28 8.59 -13.64
N PHE A 46 -0.33 8.04 -12.42
CA PHE A 46 0.49 8.52 -11.30
C PHE A 46 1.88 7.90 -11.34
N ASN A 47 2.86 8.64 -10.82
CA ASN A 47 4.22 8.13 -10.65
C ASN A 47 4.26 6.96 -9.65
N GLY A 48 5.31 6.13 -9.72
CA GLY A 48 5.48 4.98 -8.81
C GLY A 48 5.50 5.39 -7.33
N ASP A 49 6.19 6.49 -7.01
CA ASP A 49 6.28 7.04 -5.66
C ASP A 49 4.92 7.57 -5.18
N GLU A 50 4.23 8.36 -6.00
CA GLU A 50 2.89 8.91 -5.69
C GLU A 50 1.86 7.80 -5.48
N SER A 51 1.86 6.79 -6.34
CA SER A 51 0.96 5.63 -6.25
C SER A 51 1.18 4.85 -4.95
N THR A 52 2.45 4.72 -4.53
CA THR A 52 2.82 4.05 -3.27
C THR A 52 2.34 4.85 -2.06
N ILE A 53 2.51 6.18 -2.08
CA ILE A 53 2.00 7.08 -1.03
C ILE A 53 0.47 6.94 -0.93
N ILE A 54 -0.25 7.09 -2.05
CA ILE A 54 -1.72 7.00 -2.08
C ILE A 54 -2.19 5.63 -1.54
N TYR A 55 -1.55 4.54 -1.97
CA TYR A 55 -1.88 3.19 -1.53
C TYR A 55 -1.70 3.01 0.00
N HIS A 56 -0.56 3.43 0.55
CA HIS A 56 -0.31 3.30 1.99
C HIS A 56 -1.16 4.28 2.82
N SER A 57 -1.42 5.48 2.32
CA SER A 57 -2.36 6.44 2.93
C SER A 57 -3.77 5.86 3.00
N PHE A 58 -4.25 5.21 1.93
CA PHE A 58 -5.54 4.53 1.94
C PHE A 58 -5.61 3.44 3.03
N ILE A 59 -4.58 2.59 3.14
CA ILE A 59 -4.53 1.54 4.17
C ILE A 59 -4.55 2.15 5.57
N PHE A 60 -3.73 3.17 5.80
CA PHE A 60 -3.68 3.87 7.07
C PHE A 60 -5.03 4.49 7.44
N LEU A 61 -5.67 5.20 6.51
CA LEU A 61 -6.98 5.84 6.71
C LEU A 61 -8.08 4.81 6.97
N ALA A 62 -8.08 3.68 6.24
CA ALA A 62 -9.02 2.59 6.47
C ALA A 62 -8.91 2.02 7.90
N CYS A 63 -7.68 1.82 8.39
CA CYS A 63 -7.44 1.36 9.76
C CYS A 63 -7.82 2.42 10.80
N PHE A 64 -7.47 3.69 10.55
CA PHE A 64 -7.79 4.81 11.44
C PHE A 64 -9.31 4.99 11.57
N MET A 65 -10.04 4.91 10.45
CA MET A 65 -11.49 5.07 10.41
C MET A 65 -12.24 3.97 11.17
N ALA A 66 -11.60 2.84 11.46
CA ALA A 66 -12.20 1.78 12.27
C ALA A 66 -12.55 2.23 13.69
N VAL A 67 -11.77 3.14 14.28
CA VAL A 67 -12.00 3.66 15.64
C VAL A 67 -13.31 4.46 15.72
N PRO A 68 -13.50 5.56 14.95
CA PRO A 68 -14.75 6.33 15.01
C PRO A 68 -15.96 5.50 14.59
N CYS A 69 -15.83 4.62 13.59
CA CYS A 69 -16.94 3.76 13.16
C CYS A 69 -17.36 2.73 14.22
N ALA A 70 -16.41 2.12 14.94
CA ALA A 70 -16.73 1.22 16.05
C ALA A 70 -17.47 1.97 17.17
N ILE A 71 -17.02 3.18 17.51
CA ILE A 71 -17.68 4.04 18.51
C ILE A 71 -19.11 4.37 18.09
N LEU A 72 -19.31 4.75 16.82
CA LEU A 72 -20.64 5.04 16.25
C LEU A 72 -21.57 3.81 16.32
N GLY A 73 -21.04 2.62 16.02
CA GLY A 73 -21.77 1.36 16.07
C GLY A 73 -22.16 0.96 17.49
N ASP A 74 -21.24 1.06 18.44
CA ASP A 74 -21.48 0.60 19.81
C ASP A 74 -22.33 1.60 20.62
N SER A 75 -22.15 2.90 20.40
CA SER A 75 -22.69 3.94 21.29
C SER A 75 -23.92 4.68 20.75
N TYR A 76 -24.05 4.86 19.43
CA TYR A 76 -25.08 5.75 18.85
C TYR A 76 -26.12 5.02 18.02
N TRP A 77 -25.70 4.25 17.02
CA TRP A 77 -26.62 3.67 16.03
C TRP A 77 -27.02 2.23 16.32
N GLY A 78 -26.23 1.52 17.14
CA GLY A 78 -26.31 0.07 17.30
C GLY A 78 -25.56 -0.65 16.18
N LYS A 79 -24.88 -1.74 16.54
CA LYS A 79 -23.94 -2.48 15.67
C LYS A 79 -24.55 -2.86 14.33
N PHE A 80 -25.78 -3.40 14.31
CA PHE A 80 -26.43 -3.84 13.07
C PHE A 80 -26.73 -2.66 12.11
N LYS A 81 -27.21 -1.53 12.63
CA LYS A 81 -27.55 -0.35 11.81
C LYS A 81 -26.29 0.31 11.26
N ALA A 82 -25.25 0.42 12.09
CA ALA A 82 -23.95 0.92 11.65
C ALA A 82 -23.33 0.00 10.59
N LEU A 83 -23.29 -1.31 10.84
CA LEU A 83 -22.77 -2.29 9.89
C LEU A 83 -23.48 -2.23 8.53
N THR A 84 -24.81 -2.13 8.52
CA THR A 84 -25.60 -2.03 7.29
C THR A 84 -25.34 -0.71 6.56
N CYS A 85 -25.29 0.42 7.28
CA CYS A 85 -25.01 1.73 6.70
C CYS A 85 -23.60 1.79 6.07
N LEU A 86 -22.59 1.32 6.80
CA LEU A 86 -21.20 1.29 6.35
C LEU A 86 -20.99 0.32 5.17
N SER A 87 -21.70 -0.82 5.17
CA SER A 87 -21.67 -1.75 4.03
C SER A 87 -22.30 -1.12 2.79
N PHE A 88 -23.37 -0.33 2.94
CA PHE A 88 -23.95 0.42 1.81
C PHE A 88 -22.99 1.48 1.26
N VAL A 89 -22.32 2.24 2.14
CA VAL A 89 -21.28 3.21 1.74
C VAL A 89 -20.13 2.52 1.02
N TYR A 90 -19.74 1.33 1.47
CA TYR A 90 -18.70 0.53 0.80
C TYR A 90 -19.16 0.12 -0.61
N VAL A 91 -20.36 -0.43 -0.77
CA VAL A 91 -20.91 -0.78 -2.10
C VAL A 91 -20.94 0.44 -3.01
N LEU A 92 -21.39 1.59 -2.53
CA LEU A 92 -21.37 2.84 -3.31
C LEU A 92 -19.95 3.21 -3.74
N GLY A 93 -18.97 3.10 -2.85
CA GLY A 93 -17.56 3.34 -3.19
C GLY A 93 -17.04 2.39 -4.27
N CYS A 94 -17.38 1.11 -4.21
CA CYS A 94 -17.03 0.11 -5.22
C CYS A 94 -17.70 0.41 -6.58
N VAL A 95 -18.97 0.81 -6.58
CA VAL A 95 -19.70 1.22 -7.80
C VAL A 95 -19.06 2.46 -8.42
N VAL A 96 -18.76 3.48 -7.60
CA VAL A 96 -18.10 4.72 -8.06
C VAL A 96 -16.72 4.39 -8.66
N LEU A 97 -15.92 3.56 -7.98
CA LEU A 97 -14.61 3.17 -8.50
C LEU A 97 -14.70 2.35 -9.79
N THR A 98 -15.66 1.43 -9.89
CA THR A 98 -15.91 0.66 -11.11
C THR A 98 -16.32 1.59 -12.25
N SER A 99 -17.20 2.56 -11.99
CA SER A 99 -17.58 3.55 -12.99
C SER A 99 -16.38 4.41 -13.44
N ALA A 100 -15.50 4.81 -12.52
CA ALA A 100 -14.26 5.52 -12.83
C ALA A 100 -13.32 4.68 -13.71
N SER A 101 -13.34 3.35 -13.58
CA SER A 101 -12.51 2.50 -14.43
C SER A 101 -13.06 2.30 -15.85
N ILE A 102 -14.37 2.46 -16.06
CA ILE A 102 -15.05 2.38 -17.38
C ILE A 102 -14.94 3.71 -18.15
N ALA A 103 -14.64 4.79 -17.43
CA ALA A 103 -14.73 6.20 -17.84
C ALA A 103 -13.72 6.66 -18.93
N ASP A 104 -13.48 5.89 -19.98
CA ASP A 104 -12.72 6.34 -21.16
C ASP A 104 -13.42 7.46 -21.94
N MET A 105 -14.67 7.78 -21.58
CA MET A 105 -15.43 8.92 -22.13
C MET A 105 -15.19 10.24 -21.38
N PHE A 106 -14.48 10.22 -20.24
CA PHE A 106 -14.23 11.41 -19.42
C PHE A 106 -12.75 11.84 -19.49
N SER A 107 -12.48 13.11 -19.18
CA SER A 107 -11.09 13.58 -19.05
C SER A 107 -10.38 12.91 -17.88
N LEU A 108 -9.06 12.75 -17.99
CA LEU A 108 -8.21 12.12 -16.98
C LEU A 108 -8.41 12.74 -15.58
N ASP A 109 -8.62 14.05 -15.50
CA ASP A 109 -8.85 14.76 -14.23
C ASP A 109 -10.17 14.36 -13.57
N VAL A 110 -11.24 14.25 -14.36
CA VAL A 110 -12.55 13.78 -13.86
C VAL A 110 -12.45 12.33 -13.40
N GLN A 111 -11.72 11.49 -14.14
CA GLN A 111 -11.48 10.11 -13.76
C GLN A 111 -10.70 9.99 -12.43
N LYS A 112 -9.69 10.84 -12.21
CA LYS A 112 -8.95 10.94 -10.95
C LYS A 112 -9.86 11.35 -9.79
N ILE A 113 -10.67 12.39 -9.96
CA ILE A 113 -11.60 12.86 -8.92
C ILE A 113 -12.59 11.75 -8.55
N LEU A 114 -13.16 11.06 -9.55
CA LEU A 114 -14.12 9.99 -9.32
C LEU A 114 -13.47 8.78 -8.64
N ALA A 115 -12.24 8.44 -9.02
CA ALA A 115 -11.47 7.40 -8.36
C ALA A 115 -11.17 7.75 -6.89
N PHE A 116 -10.74 8.97 -6.58
CA PHE A 116 -10.52 9.40 -5.19
C PHE A 116 -11.80 9.44 -4.36
N LEU A 117 -12.93 9.84 -4.96
CA LEU A 117 -14.24 9.77 -4.31
C LEU A 117 -14.61 8.31 -4.00
N GLY A 118 -14.38 7.39 -4.94
CA GLY A 118 -14.57 5.95 -4.72
C GLY A 118 -13.67 5.42 -3.59
N LEU A 119 -12.38 5.74 -3.62
CA LEU A 119 -11.41 5.38 -2.58
C LEU A 119 -11.82 5.90 -1.20
N PHE A 120 -12.33 7.13 -1.14
CA PHE A 120 -12.82 7.74 0.09
C PHE A 120 -13.97 6.93 0.70
N LEU A 121 -14.99 6.63 -0.10
CA LEU A 121 -16.14 5.84 0.34
C LEU A 121 -15.75 4.42 0.74
N ILE A 122 -14.81 3.80 0.00
CA ILE A 122 -14.31 2.46 0.31
C ILE A 122 -13.58 2.43 1.66
N PHE A 123 -12.65 3.36 1.94
CA PHE A 123 -11.93 3.32 3.22
C PHE A 123 -12.86 3.57 4.40
N VAL A 124 -13.88 4.42 4.23
CA VAL A 124 -14.92 4.65 5.25
C VAL A 124 -15.74 3.39 5.49
N GLY A 125 -16.18 2.73 4.42
CA GLY A 125 -16.96 1.50 4.49
C GLY A 125 -16.19 0.34 5.15
N THR A 126 -14.99 0.01 4.65
CA THR A 126 -14.18 -1.10 5.19
C THR A 126 -13.71 -0.83 6.61
N GLY A 127 -13.39 0.43 6.94
CA GLY A 127 -12.99 0.84 8.28
C GLY A 127 -14.06 0.49 9.31
N GLY A 128 -15.33 0.74 9.00
CA GLY A 128 -16.41 0.47 9.94
C GLY A 128 -16.95 -0.96 9.95
N VAL A 129 -16.94 -1.66 8.82
CA VAL A 129 -17.45 -3.05 8.73
C VAL A 129 -16.59 -4.00 9.57
N LYS A 130 -15.26 -3.89 9.46
CA LYS A 130 -14.29 -4.82 10.08
C LYS A 130 -14.38 -4.96 11.60
N PRO A 131 -14.35 -3.89 12.41
CA PRO A 131 -14.43 -4.03 13.86
C PRO A 131 -15.83 -4.47 14.33
N CYS A 132 -16.88 -4.08 13.60
CA CYS A 132 -18.25 -4.30 14.04
C CYS A 132 -18.76 -5.72 13.76
N ILE A 133 -18.36 -6.33 12.65
CA ILE A 133 -18.93 -7.61 12.21
C ILE A 133 -18.55 -8.79 13.11
N PHE A 134 -17.30 -8.85 13.58
CA PHE A 134 -16.86 -9.90 14.50
C PHE A 134 -17.60 -9.78 15.84
N ALA A 135 -17.68 -8.57 16.39
CA ALA A 135 -18.41 -8.30 17.63
C ALA A 135 -19.91 -8.61 17.49
N PHE A 136 -20.49 -8.29 16.34
CA PHE A 136 -21.89 -8.61 16.02
C PHE A 136 -22.15 -10.12 15.89
N GLY A 137 -21.21 -10.87 15.32
CA GLY A 137 -21.27 -12.34 15.26
C GLY A 137 -21.18 -12.98 16.64
N GLY A 138 -20.31 -12.45 17.51
CA GLY A 138 -20.22 -12.89 18.91
C GLY A 138 -21.50 -12.63 19.71
N ASP A 139 -22.20 -11.52 19.41
CA ASP A 139 -23.48 -11.17 20.06
C ASP A 139 -24.63 -12.14 19.76
N GLN A 140 -24.47 -13.05 18.78
CA GLN A 140 -25.48 -14.07 18.47
C GLN A 140 -25.51 -15.24 19.47
N PHE A 141 -24.48 -15.36 20.31
CA PHE A 141 -24.35 -16.44 21.30
C PHE A 141 -24.73 -15.96 22.71
N GLN A 142 -25.29 -16.89 23.50
CA GLN A 142 -25.60 -16.66 24.92
C GLN A 142 -24.51 -17.26 25.82
N LEU A 143 -23.78 -16.39 26.52
CA LEU A 143 -22.76 -16.77 27.52
C LEU A 143 -23.41 -16.94 28.91
N PRO A 144 -22.96 -17.91 29.73
CA PRO A 144 -21.84 -18.85 29.55
C PRO A 144 -22.19 -20.18 28.85
N GLN A 145 -23.45 -20.41 28.47
CA GLN A 145 -23.94 -21.72 28.00
C GLN A 145 -23.34 -22.17 26.65
N GLN A 146 -22.89 -21.24 25.80
CA GLN A 146 -22.43 -21.53 24.42
C GLN A 146 -20.93 -21.25 24.17
N GLU A 147 -20.08 -21.33 25.18
CA GLU A 147 -18.65 -21.00 25.04
C GLU A 147 -17.90 -21.86 23.99
N LYS A 148 -18.18 -23.17 23.91
CA LYS A 148 -17.58 -24.01 22.85
C LYS A 148 -18.03 -23.60 21.45
N HIS A 149 -19.27 -23.13 21.30
CA HIS A 149 -19.82 -22.71 20.01
C HIS A 149 -19.24 -21.37 19.53
N ILE A 150 -18.88 -20.46 20.44
CA ILE A 150 -18.23 -19.19 20.06
C ILE A 150 -16.80 -19.42 19.58
N GLN A 151 -16.07 -20.38 20.16
CA GLN A 151 -14.74 -20.78 19.67
C GLN A 151 -14.81 -21.40 18.27
N HIS A 152 -15.80 -22.25 18.02
CA HIS A 152 -16.05 -22.80 16.68
C HIS A 152 -16.39 -21.70 15.67
N PHE A 153 -17.25 -20.74 16.05
CA PHE A 153 -17.53 -19.56 15.23
C PHE A 153 -16.27 -18.76 14.90
N ALA A 154 -15.42 -18.46 15.88
CA ALA A 154 -14.16 -17.74 15.67
C ALA A 154 -13.22 -18.49 14.70
N THR A 155 -13.20 -19.83 14.76
CA THR A 155 -12.44 -20.68 13.84
C THR A 155 -12.98 -20.58 12.42
N MET A 156 -14.30 -20.73 12.23
CA MET A 156 -14.96 -20.61 10.92
C MET A 156 -14.81 -19.21 10.32
N PHE A 157 -14.91 -18.17 11.15
CA PHE A 157 -14.70 -16.78 10.75
C PHE A 157 -13.26 -16.54 10.27
N THR A 158 -12.28 -17.08 10.99
CA THR A 158 -10.87 -17.01 10.60
C THR A 158 -10.60 -17.77 9.30
N LEU A 159 -11.20 -18.95 9.13
CA LEU A 159 -11.13 -19.71 7.89
C LEU A 159 -11.72 -18.91 6.70
N ALA A 160 -12.86 -18.24 6.90
CA ALA A 160 -13.47 -17.38 5.88
C ALA A 160 -12.55 -16.21 5.49
N ILE A 161 -11.86 -15.58 6.46
CA ILE A 161 -10.87 -14.53 6.18
C ILE A 161 -9.76 -15.04 5.28
N TYR A 162 -9.09 -16.13 5.67
CA TYR A 162 -7.95 -16.64 4.90
C TYR A 162 -8.36 -17.16 3.53
N THR A 163 -9.50 -17.85 3.44
CA THR A 163 -10.01 -18.38 2.17
C THR A 163 -10.38 -17.24 1.21
N GLY A 164 -11.10 -16.22 1.68
CA GLY A 164 -11.45 -15.05 0.86
C GLY A 164 -10.21 -14.28 0.39
N SER A 165 -9.22 -14.13 1.26
CA SER A 165 -7.95 -13.45 0.95
C SER A 165 -7.13 -14.22 -0.08
N LEU A 166 -7.02 -15.54 0.06
CA LEU A 166 -6.29 -16.40 -0.86
C LEU A 166 -6.91 -16.38 -2.25
N ILE A 167 -8.22 -16.63 -2.34
CA ILE A 167 -8.92 -16.69 -3.64
C ILE A 167 -8.84 -15.33 -4.34
N SER A 168 -9.10 -14.22 -3.64
CA SER A 168 -9.05 -12.89 -4.26
C SER A 168 -7.65 -12.49 -4.73
N THR A 169 -6.61 -12.82 -3.95
CA THR A 169 -5.23 -12.49 -4.30
C THR A 169 -4.74 -13.26 -5.53
N CYS A 170 -5.21 -14.49 -5.73
CA CYS A 170 -4.92 -15.26 -6.94
C CYS A 170 -5.81 -14.87 -8.12
N LEU A 171 -7.12 -14.73 -7.90
CA LEU A 171 -8.10 -14.59 -8.98
C LEU A 171 -8.10 -13.18 -9.61
N MET A 172 -7.94 -12.11 -8.82
CA MET A 172 -8.09 -10.75 -9.34
C MET A 172 -6.98 -10.31 -10.32
N PRO A 173 -5.69 -10.61 -10.07
CA PRO A 173 -4.64 -10.32 -11.05
C PRO A 173 -4.83 -11.09 -12.36
N GLU A 174 -5.19 -12.38 -12.27
CA GLU A 174 -5.43 -13.23 -13.43
C GLU A 174 -6.63 -12.77 -14.25
N LEU A 175 -7.74 -12.42 -13.58
CA LEU A 175 -8.95 -11.92 -14.23
C LEU A 175 -8.70 -10.61 -14.98
N ARG A 176 -7.87 -9.73 -14.40
CA ARG A 176 -7.47 -8.47 -15.05
C ARG A 176 -6.61 -8.70 -16.30
N HIS A 177 -5.70 -9.67 -16.26
CA HIS A 177 -4.73 -9.92 -17.33
C HIS A 177 -5.31 -10.76 -18.47
N SER A 178 -6.12 -11.77 -18.15
CA SER A 178 -6.60 -12.76 -19.12
C SER A 178 -7.71 -12.26 -20.04
N ILE A 179 -8.38 -11.16 -19.67
CA ILE A 179 -9.54 -10.64 -20.41
C ILE A 179 -9.22 -9.22 -20.89
N HIS A 180 -9.34 -9.03 -22.20
CA HIS A 180 -9.22 -7.72 -22.83
C HIS A 180 -10.58 -7.04 -22.85
N CYS A 181 -10.64 -5.79 -22.41
CA CYS A 181 -11.87 -4.98 -22.44
C CYS A 181 -11.59 -3.63 -23.08
N PHE A 182 -12.58 -3.10 -23.79
CA PHE A 182 -12.54 -1.75 -24.36
C PHE A 182 -11.30 -1.47 -25.23
N GLY A 183 -10.79 -2.50 -25.92
CA GLY A 183 -9.60 -2.37 -26.78
C GLY A 183 -8.27 -2.25 -26.04
N ARG A 184 -8.23 -2.51 -24.72
CA ARG A 184 -7.00 -2.55 -23.91
C ARG A 184 -6.60 -3.98 -23.57
N ASP A 185 -5.29 -4.20 -23.47
CA ASP A 185 -4.72 -5.50 -23.09
C ASP A 185 -5.04 -5.90 -21.64
N THR A 186 -5.46 -4.96 -20.78
CA THR A 186 -5.85 -5.25 -19.39
C THR A 186 -7.20 -4.66 -19.03
N CYS A 187 -8.04 -5.45 -18.34
CA CYS A 187 -9.40 -5.07 -18.00
C CYS A 187 -9.57 -4.73 -16.51
N PHE A 188 -9.39 -3.46 -16.16
CA PHE A 188 -9.70 -2.95 -14.81
C PHE A 188 -11.20 -2.89 -14.47
N PRO A 189 -12.10 -2.50 -15.40
CA PRO A 189 -13.54 -2.52 -15.15
C PRO A 189 -14.08 -3.85 -14.67
N LEU A 190 -13.63 -4.95 -15.27
CA LEU A 190 -14.07 -6.28 -14.88
C LEU A 190 -13.56 -6.65 -13.49
N ALA A 191 -12.29 -6.37 -13.19
CA ALA A 191 -11.71 -6.63 -11.87
C ALA A 191 -12.48 -5.87 -10.78
N PHE A 192 -12.70 -4.56 -10.93
CA PHE A 192 -13.49 -3.78 -9.96
C PHE A 192 -14.98 -4.15 -9.96
N GLY A 193 -15.54 -4.55 -11.10
CA GLY A 193 -16.91 -5.03 -11.22
C GLY A 193 -17.16 -6.30 -10.42
N VAL A 194 -16.25 -7.28 -10.48
CA VAL A 194 -16.36 -8.50 -9.67
C VAL A 194 -16.26 -8.19 -8.18
N LEU A 195 -15.37 -7.28 -7.77
CA LEU A 195 -15.28 -6.83 -6.38
C LEU A 195 -16.58 -6.14 -5.92
N THR A 196 -17.16 -5.31 -6.79
CA THR A 196 -18.45 -4.66 -6.53
C THR A 196 -19.58 -5.68 -6.37
N PHE A 197 -19.63 -6.68 -7.23
CA PHE A 197 -20.61 -7.77 -7.16
C PHE A 197 -20.48 -8.57 -5.85
N MET A 198 -19.24 -8.90 -5.45
CA MET A 198 -18.97 -9.62 -4.21
C MET A 198 -19.37 -8.80 -2.98
N MET A 199 -19.07 -7.50 -2.95
CA MET A 199 -19.48 -6.63 -1.85
C MET A 199 -21.01 -6.42 -1.80
N LEU A 200 -21.67 -6.30 -2.96
CA LEU A 200 -23.13 -6.25 -3.04
C LEU A 200 -23.76 -7.53 -2.51
N THR A 201 -23.18 -8.68 -2.87
CA THR A 201 -23.60 -10.00 -2.36
C THR A 201 -23.45 -10.07 -0.84
N ALA A 202 -22.35 -9.53 -0.27
CA ALA A 202 -22.17 -9.42 1.17
C ALA A 202 -23.34 -8.65 1.83
N LEU A 203 -23.65 -7.46 1.31
CA LEU A 203 -24.76 -6.64 1.81
C LEU A 203 -26.11 -7.36 1.74
N VAL A 204 -26.41 -8.05 0.63
CA VAL A 204 -27.65 -8.80 0.47
C VAL A 204 -27.74 -9.95 1.48
N ILE A 205 -26.65 -10.68 1.71
CA ILE A 205 -26.59 -11.78 2.70
C ILE A 205 -26.81 -11.22 4.11
N LEU A 206 -26.17 -10.10 4.44
CA LEU A 206 -26.36 -9.42 5.73
C LEU A 206 -27.82 -8.96 5.91
N LEU A 207 -28.44 -8.40 4.89
CA LEU A 207 -29.85 -7.96 4.97
C LEU A 207 -30.81 -9.14 5.07
N SER A 208 -30.52 -10.26 4.40
CA SER A 208 -31.34 -11.47 4.43
C SER A 208 -31.43 -12.08 5.84
N GLY A 209 -30.36 -11.96 6.63
CA GLY A 209 -30.33 -12.40 8.03
C GLY A 209 -31.07 -11.48 9.02
N LYS A 210 -31.58 -10.32 8.60
CA LYS A 210 -32.11 -9.25 9.48
C LYS A 210 -33.10 -9.71 10.53
N ASN A 211 -33.97 -10.67 10.20
CA ASN A 211 -35.02 -11.16 11.11
C ASN A 211 -34.52 -12.23 12.08
N MET A 212 -33.35 -12.82 11.81
CA MET A 212 -32.75 -13.88 12.64
C MET A 212 -31.71 -13.35 13.62
N TYR A 213 -31.24 -12.12 13.45
CA TYR A 213 -30.20 -11.55 14.29
C TYR A 213 -30.71 -11.08 15.65
N VAL A 214 -29.93 -11.39 16.67
CA VAL A 214 -30.03 -10.77 17.99
C VAL A 214 -29.42 -9.37 17.91
N LYS A 215 -30.24 -8.34 18.12
CA LYS A 215 -29.83 -6.92 18.07
C LYS A 215 -29.78 -6.37 19.49
N LYS A 216 -28.59 -6.29 20.06
CA LYS A 216 -28.39 -5.64 21.36
C LYS A 216 -28.60 -4.13 21.22
N LYS A 217 -29.23 -3.52 22.23
CA LYS A 217 -29.36 -2.06 22.30
C LYS A 217 -27.96 -1.45 22.50
N PRO A 218 -27.69 -0.26 21.92
CA PRO A 218 -26.44 0.44 22.17
C PRO A 218 -26.30 0.69 23.68
N GLU A 219 -25.14 0.35 24.24
CA GLU A 219 -24.83 0.63 25.64
C GLU A 219 -24.24 2.04 25.75
N ASN A 220 -24.55 2.75 26.84
CA ASN A 220 -24.11 4.12 27.05
C ASN A 220 -22.58 4.23 26.99
N ASN A 221 -22.10 4.79 25.88
CA ASN A 221 -20.89 5.58 25.67
C ASN A 221 -19.77 5.35 26.72
N ILE A 222 -19.22 4.14 26.73
CA ILE A 222 -18.09 3.73 27.56
C ILE A 222 -16.91 4.69 27.32
N LEU A 223 -16.74 5.16 26.08
CA LEU A 223 -15.67 6.07 25.68
C LEU A 223 -15.79 7.46 26.28
N THR A 224 -16.94 8.15 26.17
CA THR A 224 -17.10 9.49 26.78
C THR A 224 -17.14 9.40 28.29
N ARG A 225 -17.62 8.30 28.86
CA ARG A 225 -17.47 8.03 30.29
C ARG A 225 -15.99 7.83 30.64
N THR A 226 -15.21 7.15 29.80
CA THR A 226 -13.78 6.95 30.05
C THR A 226 -12.97 8.23 29.81
N PHE A 227 -13.21 9.00 28.76
CA PHE A 227 -12.62 10.32 28.52
C PHE A 227 -13.07 11.34 29.57
N GLY A 228 -14.32 11.27 30.03
CA GLY A 228 -14.83 12.08 31.13
C GLY A 228 -14.19 11.71 32.46
N CYS A 229 -13.99 10.41 32.74
CA CYS A 229 -13.23 9.94 33.90
C CYS A 229 -11.74 10.29 33.77
N ILE A 230 -11.15 10.26 32.58
CA ILE A 230 -9.76 10.66 32.31
C ILE A 230 -9.62 12.18 32.48
N PHE A 231 -10.55 12.98 31.95
CA PHE A 231 -10.56 14.44 32.07
C PHE A 231 -10.83 14.88 33.50
N TYR A 232 -11.77 14.24 34.19
CA TYR A 232 -12.02 14.44 35.61
C TYR A 232 -10.79 14.02 36.44
N ALA A 233 -10.17 12.87 36.16
CA ALA A 233 -8.94 12.45 36.83
C ALA A 233 -7.75 13.36 36.53
N LEU A 234 -7.62 13.90 35.30
CA LEU A 234 -6.59 14.88 34.93
C LEU A 234 -6.84 16.22 35.61
N ARG A 235 -8.08 16.73 35.59
CA ARG A 235 -8.47 17.97 36.25
C ARG A 235 -8.22 17.89 37.75
N THR A 236 -8.68 16.82 38.40
CA THR A 236 -8.48 16.58 39.84
C THR A 236 -7.02 16.31 40.20
N LYS A 237 -6.21 15.72 39.30
CA LYS A 237 -4.76 15.57 39.47
C LYS A 237 -3.97 16.87 39.27
N ILE A 238 -4.54 17.85 38.56
CA ILE A 238 -3.99 19.21 38.42
C ILE A 238 -4.37 20.08 39.64
N THR A 239 -5.54 19.87 40.26
CA THR A 239 -5.98 20.62 41.46
C THR A 239 -5.70 19.94 42.82
N SER A 240 -5.26 18.69 42.89
CA SER A 240 -4.96 18.00 44.16
C SER A 240 -3.62 17.27 44.12
N ALA A 241 -2.74 17.61 45.07
CA ALA A 241 -1.40 17.04 45.23
C ALA A 241 -1.43 15.73 46.05
N ALA A 242 -1.67 14.57 45.41
CA ALA A 242 -1.17 13.21 45.78
C ALA A 242 -1.83 12.10 44.93
N PRO A 243 -1.19 10.91 44.73
CA PRO A 243 -1.30 10.19 43.45
C PRO A 243 -2.07 8.84 43.43
N CYS A 244 -2.50 8.45 42.21
CA CYS A 244 -2.71 7.07 41.63
C CYS A 244 -4.14 6.46 41.68
N LYS A 245 -4.78 5.79 40.68
CA LYS A 245 -4.70 5.53 39.20
C LYS A 245 -6.04 4.84 38.77
N THR A 246 -6.60 5.10 37.57
CA THR A 246 -7.73 4.31 36.96
C THR A 246 -7.57 4.31 35.42
N HIS A 247 -7.20 3.23 34.70
CA HIS A 247 -7.83 1.94 34.34
C HIS A 247 -8.69 1.88 33.03
N TRP A 248 -8.22 2.48 31.92
CA TRP A 248 -8.37 1.89 30.55
C TRP A 248 -7.08 1.13 30.11
N LEU A 249 -6.06 1.11 30.95
CA LEU A 249 -5.02 0.09 30.94
C LEU A 249 -5.51 -1.24 31.53
N ALA A 250 -6.78 -1.40 31.93
CA ALA A 250 -7.16 -2.51 32.81
C ALA A 250 -7.10 -3.89 32.14
N LEU A 251 -7.58 -4.02 30.91
CA LEU A 251 -7.71 -5.34 30.25
C LEU A 251 -6.63 -5.57 29.20
N PHE A 252 -6.27 -4.54 28.41
CA PHE A 252 -5.00 -4.52 27.69
C PHE A 252 -3.83 -4.68 28.66
N GLY A 253 -3.91 -4.06 29.84
CA GLY A 253 -2.96 -4.25 30.91
C GLY A 253 -3.17 -5.48 31.77
N ILE A 254 -4.28 -6.22 31.79
CA ILE A 254 -4.30 -7.57 32.42
C ILE A 254 -3.52 -8.56 31.55
N ILE A 255 -3.63 -8.46 30.23
CA ILE A 255 -2.88 -9.31 29.28
C ILE A 255 -1.41 -8.89 29.20
N VAL A 256 -1.12 -7.58 29.17
CA VAL A 256 0.24 -7.05 29.24
C VAL A 256 0.84 -7.23 30.65
N LEU A 257 0.06 -7.21 31.74
CA LEU A 257 0.53 -7.55 33.10
C LEU A 257 0.93 -9.00 33.20
N VAL A 258 0.13 -9.93 32.67
CA VAL A 258 0.50 -11.36 32.68
C VAL A 258 1.77 -11.59 31.85
N LEU A 259 1.93 -10.92 30.71
CA LEU A 259 3.14 -10.98 29.88
C LEU A 259 4.37 -10.34 30.57
N PHE A 260 4.21 -9.20 31.24
CA PHE A 260 5.31 -8.49 31.90
C PHE A 260 5.70 -9.15 33.24
N ASP A 261 4.76 -9.60 34.06
CA ASP A 261 5.04 -10.27 35.35
C ASP A 261 5.60 -11.68 35.20
N LYS A 262 5.11 -12.46 34.23
CA LYS A 262 5.54 -13.86 34.06
C LYS A 262 6.77 -14.03 33.16
N VAL A 263 7.06 -13.07 32.28
CA VAL A 263 8.13 -13.19 31.27
C VAL A 263 9.14 -12.04 31.35
N LEU A 264 8.68 -10.79 31.27
CA LEU A 264 9.56 -9.65 31.00
C LEU A 264 10.32 -9.10 32.24
N TYR A 265 9.66 -9.01 33.41
CA TYR A 265 10.29 -8.64 34.68
C TYR A 265 11.26 -9.69 35.24
N PRO A 266 10.99 -11.01 35.17
CA PRO A 266 12.00 -12.01 35.53
C PRO A 266 13.26 -11.90 34.66
N MET A 267 13.13 -11.60 33.36
CA MET A 267 14.27 -11.30 32.49
C MET A 267 15.04 -10.05 32.92
N PHE A 268 14.37 -8.93 33.22
CA PHE A 268 15.06 -7.72 33.69
C PHE A 268 15.69 -7.86 35.07
N ALA A 269 15.08 -8.65 35.96
CA ALA A 269 15.63 -8.95 37.27
C ALA A 269 16.90 -9.84 37.17
N ALA A 270 16.97 -10.72 36.18
CA ALA A 270 18.18 -11.48 35.85
C ALA A 270 19.32 -10.59 35.31
N ILE A 271 18.97 -9.46 34.69
CA ILE A 271 19.89 -8.41 34.21
C ILE A 271 20.18 -7.36 35.30
N GLY A 272 19.57 -7.46 36.48
CA GLY A 272 19.81 -6.57 37.64
C GLY A 272 19.00 -5.26 37.65
N ILE A 273 18.08 -5.06 36.69
CA ILE A 273 17.26 -3.85 36.58
C ILE A 273 15.92 -4.09 37.27
N ARG A 274 15.69 -3.45 38.43
CA ARG A 274 14.51 -3.71 39.28
C ARG A 274 13.66 -2.49 39.58
N LYS A 275 14.25 -1.29 39.59
CA LYS A 275 13.51 -0.08 39.98
C LYS A 275 12.65 0.41 38.81
N PRO A 276 11.38 0.80 39.03
CA PRO A 276 10.47 1.19 37.95
C PRO A 276 10.97 2.41 37.14
N LEU A 277 11.70 3.32 37.79
CA LEU A 277 12.36 4.43 37.10
C LEU A 277 13.43 3.93 36.12
N GLN A 278 14.20 2.91 36.48
CA GLN A 278 15.22 2.32 35.60
C GLN A 278 14.60 1.60 34.40
N ILE A 279 13.45 0.94 34.60
CA ILE A 279 12.73 0.21 33.54
C ILE A 279 12.14 1.19 32.52
N LEU A 280 11.53 2.28 32.99
CA LEU A 280 10.99 3.33 32.13
C LEU A 280 12.12 4.00 31.32
N THR A 281 13.24 4.32 31.98
CA THR A 281 14.42 4.88 31.32
C THR A 281 14.98 3.89 30.30
N PHE A 282 15.05 2.59 30.62
CA PHE A 282 15.54 1.56 29.70
C PHE A 282 14.66 1.40 28.46
N CYS A 283 13.33 1.31 28.62
CA CYS A 283 12.40 1.21 27.49
C CYS A 283 12.39 2.48 26.64
N GLY A 284 12.49 3.66 27.28
CA GLY A 284 12.61 4.93 26.58
C GLY A 284 13.90 5.01 25.76
N VAL A 285 15.03 4.62 26.36
CA VAL A 285 16.32 4.54 25.68
C VAL A 285 16.28 3.53 24.54
N LEU A 286 15.67 2.36 24.72
CA LEU A 286 15.53 1.34 23.67
C LEU A 286 14.68 1.82 22.49
N ALA A 287 13.59 2.54 22.77
CA ALA A 287 12.76 3.14 21.73
C ALA A 287 13.52 4.22 20.96
N VAL A 288 14.25 5.10 21.66
CA VAL A 288 15.12 6.10 21.03
C VAL A 288 16.20 5.42 20.18
N ILE A 289 16.82 4.34 20.66
CA ILE A 289 17.80 3.55 19.88
C ILE A 289 17.15 2.94 18.64
N ALA A 290 15.94 2.39 18.73
CA ALA A 290 15.24 1.81 17.59
C ALA A 290 14.92 2.86 16.51
N PHE A 291 14.46 4.05 16.92
CA PHE A 291 14.23 5.16 16.00
C PHE A 291 15.52 5.70 15.41
N VAL A 292 16.59 5.79 16.18
CA VAL A 292 17.92 6.17 15.68
C VAL A 292 18.43 5.12 14.71
N PHE A 293 18.28 3.82 14.99
CA PHE A 293 18.65 2.75 14.06
C PHE A 293 17.85 2.81 12.77
N ALA A 294 16.53 2.99 12.86
CA ALA A 294 15.68 3.14 11.68
C ALA A 294 16.07 4.39 10.87
N ALA A 295 16.33 5.51 11.54
CA ALA A 295 16.78 6.75 10.89
C ALA A 295 18.17 6.61 10.29
N LEU A 296 19.12 5.95 10.95
CA LEU A 296 20.47 5.68 10.44
C LEU A 296 20.43 4.69 9.28
N LEU A 297 19.60 3.65 9.36
CA LEU A 297 19.40 2.70 8.29
C LEU A 297 18.81 3.40 7.07
N GLN A 298 17.77 4.21 7.28
CA GLN A 298 17.13 4.98 6.23
C GLN A 298 18.06 6.06 5.68
N PHE A 299 18.90 6.70 6.50
CA PHE A 299 19.94 7.62 6.07
C PHE A 299 21.05 6.92 5.27
N LYS A 300 21.41 5.68 5.63
CA LYS A 300 22.39 4.88 4.90
C LYS A 300 21.85 4.36 3.57
N ILE A 301 20.55 4.05 3.52
CA ILE A 301 19.85 3.63 2.30
C ILE A 301 19.63 4.82 1.35
N VAL A 302 19.26 5.99 1.88
CA VAL A 302 19.00 7.20 1.08
C VAL A 302 20.29 7.97 0.76
N GLY A 303 21.34 7.83 1.59
CA GLY A 303 22.60 8.57 1.48
C GLY A 303 23.68 7.89 0.64
N ASN A 304 23.53 6.61 0.28
CA ASN A 304 24.43 5.98 -0.68
C ASN A 304 23.95 6.35 -2.10
N THR A 305 24.58 7.38 -2.67
CA THR A 305 24.69 7.52 -4.11
C THR A 305 25.18 6.19 -4.70
N THR A 306 24.67 5.80 -5.87
CA THR A 306 25.15 4.62 -6.59
C THR A 306 26.62 4.81 -6.98
N GLU A 307 27.57 4.50 -6.10
CA GLU A 307 28.99 4.64 -6.40
C GLU A 307 29.37 3.73 -7.59
N ILE A 308 29.79 4.35 -8.69
CA ILE A 308 30.36 3.65 -9.84
C ILE A 308 31.76 3.16 -9.41
N PRO A 309 32.15 1.90 -9.69
CA PRO A 309 33.49 1.41 -9.37
C PRO A 309 34.58 2.29 -9.97
N SER A 310 35.68 2.49 -9.25
CA SER A 310 36.85 3.22 -9.74
C SER A 310 37.37 2.60 -11.05
N GLY A 311 37.73 3.46 -12.01
CA GLY A 311 38.14 3.08 -13.36
C GLY A 311 36.99 2.86 -14.36
N GLN A 312 35.72 3.01 -13.98
CA GLN A 312 34.58 2.90 -14.90
C GLN A 312 33.78 4.20 -15.01
N GLY A 313 33.28 4.47 -16.22
CA GLY A 313 32.24 5.48 -16.47
C GLY A 313 31.01 4.82 -17.09
N ARG A 314 29.82 5.37 -16.83
CA ARG A 314 28.57 4.89 -17.45
C ARG A 314 28.02 5.92 -18.42
N ILE A 315 27.46 5.43 -19.52
CA ILE A 315 26.84 6.27 -20.54
C ILE A 315 25.41 5.80 -20.76
N TYR A 316 24.50 6.75 -20.90
CA TYR A 316 23.14 6.51 -21.36
C TYR A 316 22.93 7.19 -22.71
N ILE A 317 22.34 6.46 -23.66
CA ILE A 317 21.92 6.99 -24.96
C ILE A 317 20.40 6.84 -25.06
N TYR A 318 19.70 7.96 -25.17
CA TYR A 318 18.25 8.00 -25.30
C TYR A 318 17.85 8.17 -26.77
N ASN A 319 16.97 7.28 -27.22
CA ASN A 319 16.34 7.40 -28.53
C ASN A 319 15.09 8.27 -28.43
N GLY A 320 15.18 9.53 -28.87
CA GLY A 320 14.04 10.45 -28.92
C GLY A 320 13.08 10.25 -30.10
N PHE A 321 13.25 9.17 -30.88
CA PHE A 321 12.47 8.91 -32.09
C PHE A 321 11.60 7.67 -31.97
N ASP A 322 10.50 7.65 -32.72
CA ASP A 322 9.52 6.55 -32.76
C ASP A 322 9.94 5.38 -33.68
N CYS A 323 11.24 5.25 -33.95
CA CYS A 323 11.80 4.19 -34.80
C CYS A 323 13.07 3.60 -34.18
N HIS A 324 13.47 2.41 -34.64
CA HIS A 324 14.66 1.75 -34.11
C HIS A 324 15.95 2.42 -34.58
N VAL A 325 16.89 2.52 -33.63
CA VAL A 325 18.21 3.10 -33.87
C VAL A 325 19.28 2.08 -33.53
N PHE A 326 20.28 1.93 -34.40
CA PHE A 326 21.41 1.03 -34.21
C PHE A 326 22.61 1.81 -33.72
N VAL A 327 23.21 1.37 -32.61
CA VAL A 327 24.46 1.93 -32.10
C VAL A 327 25.56 0.88 -32.26
N LYS A 328 26.62 1.27 -32.99
CA LYS A 328 27.81 0.45 -33.23
C LYS A 328 29.04 1.20 -32.72
N SER A 329 29.91 0.51 -31.98
CA SER A 329 31.21 1.04 -31.61
C SER A 329 32.27 -0.04 -31.64
N LYS A 330 33.32 0.19 -32.43
CA LYS A 330 34.49 -0.69 -32.49
C LYS A 330 35.29 -0.66 -31.19
N SER A 331 35.39 0.51 -30.56
CA SER A 331 36.14 0.72 -29.32
C SER A 331 35.44 0.15 -28.09
N LEU A 332 34.11 0.16 -28.06
CA LEU A 332 33.33 -0.45 -26.97
C LEU A 332 33.01 -1.92 -27.22
N HIS A 333 33.27 -2.47 -28.42
CA HIS A 333 32.82 -3.79 -28.87
C HIS A 333 31.31 -4.01 -28.76
N ILE A 334 30.52 -2.99 -29.13
CA ILE A 334 29.06 -3.00 -28.98
C ILE A 334 28.38 -2.85 -30.32
N GLN A 335 27.37 -3.69 -30.54
CA GLN A 335 26.36 -3.54 -31.59
C GLN A 335 25.00 -3.80 -30.95
N HIS A 336 24.22 -2.74 -30.72
CA HIS A 336 22.93 -2.82 -30.04
C HIS A 336 21.86 -2.03 -30.77
N GLN A 337 20.62 -2.51 -30.69
CA GLN A 337 19.45 -1.88 -31.27
C GLN A 337 18.62 -1.25 -30.16
N ILE A 338 18.40 0.05 -30.22
CA ILE A 338 17.58 0.82 -29.28
C ILE A 338 16.15 0.87 -29.82
N GLY A 339 15.17 0.53 -28.98
CA GLY A 339 13.74 0.63 -29.28
C GLY A 339 13.25 2.07 -29.46
N PRO A 340 12.04 2.27 -30.02
CA PRO A 340 11.41 3.59 -30.07
C PRO A 340 11.17 4.11 -28.63
N LEU A 341 11.57 5.36 -28.35
CA LEU A 341 11.50 5.98 -27.02
C LEU A 341 12.20 5.21 -25.89
N ASP A 342 13.18 4.37 -26.25
CA ASP A 342 13.92 3.53 -25.31
C ASP A 342 15.33 4.08 -25.03
N MET A 343 16.01 3.50 -24.06
CA MET A 343 17.37 3.88 -23.66
C MET A 343 18.33 2.70 -23.70
N PHE A 344 19.60 3.00 -23.98
CA PHE A 344 20.69 2.04 -23.91
C PHE A 344 21.75 2.50 -22.91
N ASN A 345 22.21 1.59 -22.06
CA ASN A 345 23.26 1.87 -21.06
C ASN A 345 24.51 1.02 -21.27
N VAL A 346 25.68 1.63 -21.05
CA VAL A 346 26.98 0.95 -21.16
C VAL A 346 27.89 1.42 -20.05
N SER A 347 28.47 0.48 -19.31
CA SER A 347 29.63 0.74 -18.46
C SER A 347 30.92 0.40 -19.21
N HIS A 348 31.84 1.36 -19.30
CA HIS A 348 33.14 1.17 -19.94
C HIS A 348 34.26 1.51 -18.98
N SER A 349 35.31 0.70 -18.97
CA SER A 349 36.55 1.00 -18.23
C SER A 349 37.30 2.12 -18.94
N VAL A 350 37.54 3.23 -18.26
CA VAL A 350 38.33 4.35 -18.77
C VAL A 350 39.80 3.93 -18.72
N VAL A 351 40.30 3.29 -19.77
CA VAL A 351 41.73 2.97 -19.90
C VAL A 351 42.44 4.25 -20.34
N SER A 352 43.36 4.75 -19.51
CA SER A 352 44.12 5.98 -19.70
C SER A 352 45.08 5.91 -20.90
N GLN A 353 44.55 6.04 -22.11
CA GLN A 353 45.39 6.32 -23.27
C GLN A 353 45.58 7.82 -23.41
N ASN A 354 46.73 8.29 -22.91
CA ASN A 354 47.41 9.55 -23.21
C ASN A 354 46.52 10.65 -23.83
N VAL A 355 45.90 11.47 -22.96
CA VAL A 355 45.70 12.92 -23.05
C VAL A 355 44.87 13.29 -21.80
N SER A 356 45.44 14.14 -20.93
CA SER A 356 44.79 14.80 -19.78
C SER A 356 43.68 14.03 -19.05
N GLY A 357 44.07 13.33 -17.98
CA GLY A 357 43.29 12.98 -16.77
C GLY A 357 41.77 12.76 -16.89
N ASP A 358 41.34 11.54 -16.57
CA ASP A 358 39.97 11.15 -16.21
C ASP A 358 38.91 11.13 -17.33
N VAL A 359 39.26 11.47 -18.57
CA VAL A 359 38.32 11.56 -19.70
C VAL A 359 38.74 10.65 -20.87
N ALA A 360 37.87 9.72 -21.28
CA ALA A 360 38.02 8.94 -22.51
C ALA A 360 37.03 9.40 -23.59
N VAL A 361 37.50 9.57 -24.81
CA VAL A 361 36.65 9.90 -25.97
C VAL A 361 36.54 8.67 -26.87
N VAL A 362 35.31 8.23 -27.12
CA VAL A 362 35.03 7.01 -27.87
C VAL A 362 34.17 7.32 -29.09
N GLY A 363 34.63 6.90 -30.27
CA GLY A 363 33.86 6.99 -31.51
C GLY A 363 32.73 5.96 -31.55
N ILE A 364 31.53 6.42 -31.93
CA ILE A 364 30.36 5.58 -32.17
C ILE A 364 29.75 5.91 -33.54
N THR A 365 29.13 4.92 -34.14
CA THR A 365 28.35 5.03 -35.38
C THR A 365 26.89 4.76 -35.03
N ILE A 366 26.02 5.69 -35.38
CA ILE A 366 24.57 5.60 -35.14
C ILE A 366 23.87 5.45 -36.49
N GLY A 367 23.11 4.37 -36.66
CA GLY A 367 22.33 4.08 -37.86
C GLY A 367 20.84 4.07 -37.58
N PHE A 368 20.04 4.40 -38.59
CA PHE A 368 18.57 4.42 -38.51
C PHE A 368 17.96 3.31 -39.35
N GLU A 369 16.87 2.71 -38.87
CA GLU A 369 16.08 1.78 -39.67
C GLU A 369 15.32 2.54 -40.78
N SER A 370 15.09 1.90 -41.94
CA SER A 370 14.38 2.48 -43.10
C SER A 370 12.95 2.97 -42.80
N LYS A 371 12.38 2.59 -41.67
CA LYS A 371 11.06 3.06 -41.20
C LYS A 371 11.10 4.51 -40.67
N CYS A 372 12.27 5.09 -40.42
CA CYS A 372 12.39 6.47 -39.96
C CYS A 372 12.14 7.45 -41.12
N SER A 373 10.91 7.96 -41.25
CA SER A 373 10.43 8.80 -42.36
C SER A 373 11.19 10.11 -42.59
N PHE A 374 12.05 10.50 -41.64
CA PHE A 374 12.79 11.75 -41.64
C PHE A 374 14.24 11.61 -42.11
N VAL A 375 14.69 10.40 -42.47
CA VAL A 375 16.06 10.11 -42.90
C VAL A 375 16.06 9.21 -44.13
N SER A 376 17.06 9.34 -44.99
CA SER A 376 17.27 8.42 -46.11
C SER A 376 17.50 6.99 -45.63
N ASP A 377 17.17 6.02 -46.49
CA ASP A 377 17.42 4.60 -46.22
C ASP A 377 18.89 4.35 -45.84
N ASN A 378 19.10 3.64 -44.72
CA ASN A 378 20.42 3.30 -44.17
C ASN A 378 21.32 4.51 -43.84
N TYR A 379 20.73 5.63 -43.41
CA TYR A 379 21.52 6.74 -42.91
C TYR A 379 22.28 6.34 -41.64
N GLU A 380 23.61 6.42 -41.71
CA GLU A 380 24.51 6.27 -40.58
C GLU A 380 25.33 7.55 -40.41
N PHE A 381 25.53 8.01 -39.18
CA PHE A 381 26.44 9.09 -38.88
C PHE A 381 27.40 8.71 -37.75
N ASN A 382 28.62 9.25 -37.84
CA ASN A 382 29.64 9.04 -36.83
C ASN A 382 29.64 10.20 -35.84
N THR A 383 29.71 9.88 -34.55
CA THR A 383 29.84 10.87 -33.48
C THR A 383 30.76 10.34 -32.39
N THR A 384 31.17 11.21 -31.48
CA THR A 384 32.08 10.88 -30.39
C THR A 384 31.36 11.04 -29.05
N LEU A 385 31.49 10.03 -28.20
CA LEU A 385 31.06 10.07 -26.81
C LEU A 385 32.23 10.43 -25.91
N THR A 386 31.96 11.24 -24.91
CA THR A 386 32.87 11.49 -23.79
C THR A 386 32.46 10.63 -22.61
N ILE A 387 33.42 9.90 -22.03
CA ILE A 387 33.30 9.06 -20.84
C ILE A 387 34.20 9.66 -19.77
N ILE A 388 33.66 9.86 -18.57
CA ILE A 388 34.43 10.39 -17.44
C ILE A 388 34.41 9.33 -16.33
N GLU A 389 35.56 9.07 -15.73
CA GLU A 389 35.68 8.13 -14.62
C GLU A 389 34.78 8.54 -13.44
N GLY A 390 34.04 7.58 -12.89
CA GLY A 390 33.19 7.79 -11.72
C GLY A 390 31.94 8.66 -11.98
N LYS A 391 31.65 9.00 -13.24
CA LYS A 391 30.47 9.79 -13.61
C LYS A 391 29.55 9.04 -14.56
N GLU A 392 28.26 9.35 -14.47
CA GLU A 392 27.27 8.97 -15.48
C GLU A 392 27.07 10.15 -16.46
N ILE A 393 26.96 9.87 -17.75
CA ILE A 393 26.73 10.90 -18.78
C ILE A 393 25.61 10.44 -19.70
N SER A 394 24.59 11.28 -19.80
CA SER A 394 23.44 11.06 -20.67
C SER A 394 23.57 11.81 -22.00
N TYR A 395 23.19 11.14 -23.09
CA TYR A 395 23.11 11.70 -24.43
C TYR A 395 21.72 11.45 -25.01
N HIS A 396 21.13 12.47 -25.63
CA HIS A 396 19.81 12.38 -26.24
C HIS A 396 19.89 12.66 -27.75
N LEU A 397 19.28 11.77 -28.54
CA LEU A 397 19.18 11.93 -29.98
C LEU A 397 18.10 12.96 -30.32
N THR A 398 18.51 14.02 -31.03
CA THR A 398 17.60 15.10 -31.45
C THR A 398 17.77 15.42 -32.92
N ARG A 399 16.72 15.99 -33.52
CA ARG A 399 16.73 16.52 -34.87
C ARG A 399 17.03 18.02 -34.80
N LEU A 400 18.18 18.46 -35.32
CA LEU A 400 18.55 19.88 -35.37
C LEU A 400 17.93 20.56 -36.60
N ASN A 401 17.96 19.88 -37.74
CA ASN A 401 17.41 20.34 -39.01
C ASN A 401 16.67 19.18 -39.70
N PRO A 402 15.80 19.45 -40.70
CA PRO A 402 15.12 18.39 -41.44
C PRO A 402 16.06 17.31 -41.98
N ASN A 403 17.32 17.66 -42.27
CA ASN A 403 18.32 16.76 -42.84
C ASN A 403 19.51 16.48 -41.90
N MET A 404 19.47 16.90 -40.62
CA MET A 404 20.61 16.77 -39.71
C MET A 404 20.17 16.29 -38.32
N ILE A 405 20.69 15.13 -37.93
CA ILE A 405 20.49 14.52 -36.61
C ILE A 405 21.75 14.77 -35.79
N ALA A 406 21.58 15.12 -34.52
CA ALA A 406 22.67 15.28 -33.58
C ALA A 406 22.43 14.48 -32.31
N LEU A 407 23.52 13.98 -31.76
CA LEU A 407 23.56 13.42 -30.42
C LEU A 407 23.97 14.52 -29.45
N ASN A 408 23.02 15.06 -28.71
CA ASN A 408 23.27 16.14 -27.77
C ASN A 408 23.57 15.56 -26.39
N ARG A 409 24.62 16.08 -25.75
CA ARG A 409 24.93 15.75 -24.35
C ARG A 409 23.94 16.46 -23.45
N VAL A 410 23.39 15.73 -22.48
CA VAL A 410 22.50 16.27 -21.44
C VAL A 410 23.38 16.71 -20.27
N GLY A 411 23.49 18.02 -20.05
CA GLY A 411 24.28 18.58 -18.95
C GLY A 411 25.78 18.27 -19.01
N ILE A 412 26.45 18.45 -17.86
CA ILE A 412 27.90 18.22 -17.71
C ILE A 412 28.19 16.80 -17.21
N HIS A 413 27.38 16.29 -16.28
CA HIS A 413 27.41 14.93 -15.76
C HIS A 413 26.10 14.70 -15.03
N ASP A 414 25.60 13.47 -15.05
CA ASP A 414 24.38 13.13 -14.33
C ASP A 414 24.74 13.02 -12.84
N SER A 415 24.14 13.89 -12.03
CA SER A 415 24.30 13.83 -10.60
C SER A 415 23.51 12.66 -10.06
N LEU A 416 24.21 11.65 -9.55
CA LEU A 416 23.62 10.54 -8.79
C LEU A 416 23.12 10.99 -7.41
N VAL A 417 23.43 12.23 -7.00
CA VAL A 417 22.84 12.83 -5.82
C VAL A 417 21.39 13.15 -6.17
N LYS A 418 20.46 12.37 -5.60
CA LYS A 418 19.03 12.70 -5.61
C LYS A 418 18.90 14.12 -5.05
N GLU A 419 18.54 15.08 -5.90
CA GLU A 419 18.32 16.45 -5.44
C GLU A 419 17.30 16.41 -4.30
N LYS A 420 17.62 17.08 -3.20
CA LYS A 420 16.82 17.08 -1.97
C LYS A 420 15.37 17.55 -2.20
N PHE A 421 15.11 18.18 -3.35
CA PHE A 421 13.83 18.74 -3.78
C PHE A 421 13.30 18.18 -5.11
N GLY A 422 13.89 17.11 -5.66
CA GLY A 422 13.32 16.38 -6.79
C GLY A 422 13.19 17.15 -8.11
N ASN A 423 13.90 18.27 -8.28
CA ASN A 423 13.91 19.00 -9.54
C ASN A 423 15.20 18.66 -10.30
N PRO A 424 15.15 17.99 -11.47
CA PRO A 424 16.34 17.82 -12.28
C PRO A 424 16.73 19.18 -12.90
N ASN A 425 17.99 19.59 -12.74
CA ASN A 425 18.58 20.70 -13.48
C ASN A 425 18.96 20.30 -14.91
#